data_AF-Q2GAN3-F1
#
_entry.id   AF-Q2GAN3-F1
#
_cell.length_a   1.000
_cell.length_b   1.000
_cell.length_c   1.000
_cell.angle_alpha   90.00
_cell.angle_beta   90.00
_cell.angle_gamma   90.00
#
_symmetry.space_group_name_H-M   'P 1'
#
loop_
_entity.id
_entity.type
_entity.pdbx_description
1 polymer ?
#
loop_
_entity_poly.entity_id
_entity_poly.type
_entity_poly.pdbx_seq_one_letter_code
_entity_poly.pdbx_strand_id
1 'polypeptide(L)'
;MGRRDPEIEATEEMLLEAWQLLMRSPDQERGWLISGQRSWWPQIIRDKVMDYADEDARPRQQLGRREVALRDRVFVDVGCLAEEIAPQIRPLVAVVLTMKTWRDVGGFRWERVWEALGGRESGTTSDGLKVRYQRTLKQLGAIEAARRDRVGDGERL
;
A
#
# COMPACT_ATOMS: atom_id res chain seq x y z
N MET A 1 22.52 10.05 12.07
CA MET A 1 21.41 9.48 11.27
C MET A 1 21.80 9.56 9.80
N GLY A 2 22.12 8.43 9.17
CA GLY A 2 22.47 8.41 7.75
C GLY A 2 21.28 8.86 6.91
N ARG A 3 21.50 9.78 5.96
CA ARG A 3 20.50 10.23 5.00
C ARG A 3 19.94 9.00 4.30
N ARG A 4 18.64 8.76 4.44
CA ARG A 4 17.96 7.68 3.71
C ARG A 4 18.07 7.98 2.21
N ASP A 5 18.11 6.93 1.42
CA ASP A 5 18.14 7.00 -0.03
C ASP A 5 16.88 7.75 -0.52
N PRO A 6 17.03 8.90 -1.21
CA PRO A 6 15.89 9.74 -1.60
C PRO A 6 14.91 9.00 -2.52
N GLU A 7 15.36 8.01 -3.29
CA GLU A 7 14.50 7.20 -4.14
C GLU A 7 13.59 6.27 -3.33
N ILE A 8 14.13 5.71 -2.24
CA ILE A 8 13.37 4.86 -1.31
C ILE A 8 12.30 5.69 -0.60
N GLU A 9 12.64 6.92 -0.19
CA GLU A 9 11.69 7.84 0.45
C GLU A 9 10.57 8.23 -0.51
N ALA A 10 10.90 8.64 -1.74
CA ALA A 10 9.89 8.99 -2.75
C ALA A 10 8.95 7.81 -3.09
N THR A 11 9.50 6.59 -3.15
CA THR A 11 8.70 5.39 -3.39
C THR A 11 7.76 5.10 -2.23
N GLU A 12 8.25 5.23 -1.00
CA GLU A 12 7.43 5.06 0.20
C GLU A 12 6.32 6.12 0.30
N GLU A 13 6.63 7.39 0.03
CA GLU A 13 5.65 8.48 0.02
C GLU A 13 4.54 8.23 -1.01
N MET A 14 4.91 7.84 -2.23
CA MET A 14 3.95 7.48 -3.28
C MET A 14 3.03 6.32 -2.84
N LEU A 15 3.58 5.27 -2.23
CA LEU A 15 2.80 4.14 -1.73
C LEU A 15 1.86 4.58 -0.60
N LEU A 16 2.31 5.43 0.31
CA LEU A 16 1.50 5.95 1.41
C LEU A 16 0.37 6.85 0.90
N GLU A 17 0.66 7.72 -0.06
CA GLU A 17 -0.33 8.57 -0.71
C GLU A 17 -1.40 7.72 -1.40
N ALA A 18 -0.98 6.79 -2.26
CA ALA A 18 -1.89 5.89 -2.95
C ALA A 18 -2.71 5.02 -1.97
N TRP A 19 -2.12 4.60 -0.84
CA TRP A 19 -2.82 3.85 0.21
C TRP A 19 -3.89 4.69 0.89
N GLN A 20 -3.61 5.96 1.19
CA GLN A 20 -4.62 6.88 1.74
C GLN A 20 -5.77 7.09 0.75
N LEU A 21 -5.48 7.20 -0.55
CA LEU A 21 -6.50 7.33 -1.60
C LEU A 21 -7.35 6.06 -1.72
N LEU A 22 -6.72 4.89 -1.64
CA LEU A 22 -7.40 3.60 -1.59
C LEU A 22 -8.35 3.51 -0.37
N MET A 23 -7.88 3.91 0.80
CA MET A 23 -8.68 3.93 2.03
C MET A 23 -9.84 4.94 1.99
N ARG A 24 -9.68 6.05 1.28
CA ARG A 24 -10.71 7.08 1.07
C ARG A 24 -11.76 6.69 0.03
N SER A 25 -11.52 5.66 -0.78
CA SER A 25 -12.44 5.28 -1.86
C SER A 25 -13.85 4.96 -1.31
N PRO A 26 -14.93 5.47 -1.94
CA PRO A 26 -16.30 5.29 -1.47
C PRO A 26 -16.74 3.82 -1.60
N ASP A 27 -17.53 3.37 -0.63
CA ASP A 27 -17.92 1.96 -0.44
C ASP A 27 -18.68 1.36 -1.64
N GLN A 28 -19.25 2.20 -2.52
CA GLN A 28 -19.93 1.77 -3.74
C GLN A 28 -18.99 1.19 -4.80
N GLU A 29 -17.69 1.53 -4.79
CA GLU A 29 -16.66 0.89 -5.66
C GLU A 29 -16.09 -0.39 -5.00
N ARG A 30 -16.22 -0.55 -3.69
CA ARG A 30 -15.77 -1.77 -2.97
C ARG A 30 -16.64 -2.99 -3.29
N GLY A 31 -17.90 -2.80 -3.67
CA GLY A 31 -18.77 -3.87 -4.16
C GLY A 31 -18.29 -4.50 -5.48
N TRP A 32 -17.64 -3.71 -6.35
CA TRP A 32 -17.06 -4.18 -7.61
C TRP A 32 -15.75 -4.96 -7.41
N LEU A 33 -14.99 -4.63 -6.37
CA LEU A 33 -13.83 -5.43 -5.94
C LEU A 33 -14.22 -6.82 -5.39
N ILE A 34 -15.49 -7.04 -5.05
CA ILE A 34 -16.01 -8.31 -4.53
C ILE A 34 -16.58 -9.19 -5.66
N SER A 35 -17.05 -8.60 -6.77
CA SER A 35 -17.83 -9.31 -7.78
C SER A 35 -17.13 -9.34 -9.14
N GLY A 36 -16.19 -10.26 -9.28
CA GLY A 36 -15.75 -10.72 -10.59
C GLY A 36 -14.52 -10.02 -11.15
N GLN A 37 -13.35 -10.29 -10.58
CA GLN A 37 -12.23 -10.94 -11.27
C GLN A 37 -11.03 -10.98 -10.33
N ARG A 38 -10.61 -12.21 -10.00
CA ARG A 38 -9.29 -12.55 -9.45
C ARG A 38 -8.89 -11.78 -8.17
N SER A 39 -9.04 -12.50 -7.06
CA SER A 39 -8.38 -12.38 -5.76
C SER A 39 -6.88 -12.04 -5.81
N TRP A 40 -6.48 -10.77 -5.99
CA TRP A 40 -5.05 -10.41 -5.91
C TRP A 40 -4.70 -9.56 -4.68
N TRP A 41 -5.68 -9.34 -3.78
CA TRP A 41 -5.44 -9.38 -2.33
C TRP A 41 -6.67 -9.50 -1.40
N PRO A 42 -7.07 -10.71 -0.97
CA PRO A 42 -8.13 -10.88 0.01
C PRO A 42 -7.66 -11.73 1.21
N GLN A 43 -6.98 -11.12 2.18
CA GLN A 43 -6.95 -11.56 3.59
C GLN A 43 -6.56 -10.41 4.52
N ILE A 44 -7.19 -9.23 4.36
CA ILE A 44 -7.32 -8.33 5.50
C ILE A 44 -8.48 -8.91 6.31
N ILE A 45 -8.16 -9.46 7.48
CA ILE A 45 -9.11 -10.13 8.38
C ILE A 45 -10.27 -9.16 8.67
N ARG A 46 -11.48 -9.50 8.19
CA ARG A 46 -12.72 -8.78 8.49
C ARG A 46 -13.17 -9.11 9.91
N ASP A 47 -13.34 -8.10 10.75
CA ASP A 47 -14.24 -8.17 11.90
C ASP A 47 -15.65 -7.81 11.42
N LYS A 48 -16.56 -8.80 11.40
CA LYS A 48 -17.89 -8.67 10.77
C LYS A 48 -18.88 -7.83 11.57
N VAL A 49 -18.55 -7.41 12.80
CA VAL A 49 -19.52 -6.79 13.71
C VAL A 49 -19.54 -5.26 13.64
N MET A 50 -18.49 -4.61 13.14
CA MET A 50 -18.33 -3.15 13.24
C MET A 50 -18.59 -2.35 11.95
N ASP A 51 -18.60 -2.98 10.77
CA ASP A 51 -18.57 -2.25 9.48
C ASP A 51 -19.95 -1.88 8.88
N TYR A 52 -21.07 -2.34 9.47
CA TYR A 52 -22.41 -2.13 8.89
C TYR A 52 -23.35 -1.23 9.70
N ALA A 53 -22.85 -0.52 10.72
CA ALA A 53 -23.68 0.29 11.62
C ALA A 53 -23.40 1.79 11.54
N ASP A 54 -23.00 2.32 10.38
CA ASP A 54 -22.82 3.76 10.20
C ASP A 54 -23.91 4.35 9.30
N GLU A 55 -25.07 4.64 9.92
CA GLU A 55 -26.17 5.41 9.29
C GLU A 55 -25.77 6.87 9.00
N ASP A 56 -24.60 7.32 9.49
CA ASP A 56 -24.01 8.65 9.31
C ASP A 56 -23.01 8.71 8.15
N ALA A 57 -23.11 7.84 7.14
CA ALA A 57 -22.25 7.81 5.96
C ALA A 57 -22.28 9.14 5.17
N ARG A 58 -21.50 10.11 5.64
CA ARG A 58 -21.25 11.38 4.95
C ARG A 58 -20.61 11.08 3.60
N PRO A 59 -21.03 11.73 2.51
CA PRO A 59 -20.38 11.56 1.22
C PRO A 59 -18.89 11.88 1.38
N ARG A 60 -18.04 10.86 1.20
CA ARG A 60 -16.59 11.02 1.22
C ARG A 60 -16.21 11.95 0.06
N GLN A 61 -15.27 12.86 0.30
CA GLN A 61 -14.78 13.81 -0.70
C GLN A 61 -14.35 13.04 -1.97
N GLN A 62 -14.93 13.40 -3.11
CA GLN A 62 -14.65 12.73 -4.39
C GLN A 62 -13.16 12.88 -4.75
N LEU A 63 -12.55 11.79 -5.21
CA LEU A 63 -11.16 11.80 -5.67
C LEU A 63 -11.06 12.55 -7.01
N GLY A 64 -10.05 13.41 -7.14
CA GLY A 64 -9.72 14.06 -8.41
C GLY A 64 -9.11 13.06 -9.40
N ARG A 65 -9.13 13.40 -10.71
CA ARG A 65 -8.59 12.53 -11.77
C ARG A 65 -7.14 12.07 -11.53
N ARG A 66 -6.30 12.95 -11.00
CA ARG A 66 -4.89 12.63 -10.67
C ARG A 66 -4.77 11.66 -9.50
N GLU A 67 -5.61 11.82 -8.48
CA GLU A 67 -5.66 10.92 -7.32
C GLU A 67 -6.14 9.53 -7.74
N VAL A 68 -7.18 9.45 -8.59
CA VAL A 68 -7.65 8.19 -9.16
C VAL A 68 -6.55 7.50 -9.96
N ALA A 69 -5.88 8.22 -10.87
CA ALA A 69 -4.78 7.66 -11.67
C ALA A 69 -3.62 7.15 -10.81
N LEU A 70 -3.28 7.86 -9.72
CA LEU A 70 -2.25 7.40 -8.78
C LEU A 70 -2.67 6.14 -8.02
N ARG A 71 -3.87 6.13 -7.45
CA ARG A 71 -4.46 4.96 -6.77
C ARG A 71 -4.45 3.75 -7.69
N ASP A 72 -4.93 3.93 -8.92
CA ASP A 72 -5.15 2.83 -9.85
C ASP A 72 -3.83 2.24 -10.32
N ARG A 73 -2.90 3.09 -10.76
CA ARG A 73 -1.54 2.68 -11.17
C ARG A 73 -0.78 1.93 -10.08
N VAL A 74 -1.01 2.26 -8.81
CA VAL A 74 -0.29 1.65 -7.68
C VAL A 74 -0.97 0.38 -7.17
N PHE A 75 -2.30 0.37 -7.06
CA PHE A 75 -3.03 -0.68 -6.34
C PHE A 75 -4.21 -1.34 -7.07
N VAL A 76 -4.76 -0.79 -8.16
CA VAL A 76 -6.04 -1.25 -8.72
C VAL A 76 -5.93 -1.78 -10.14
N ASP A 77 -5.20 -1.09 -11.02
CA ASP A 77 -5.10 -1.47 -12.43
C ASP A 77 -4.36 -2.80 -12.62
N VAL A 78 -4.66 -3.47 -13.74
CA VAL A 78 -3.90 -4.63 -14.18
C VAL A 78 -2.44 -4.21 -14.45
N GLY A 79 -1.47 -4.92 -13.89
CA GLY A 79 -0.06 -4.54 -13.97
C GLY A 79 0.32 -3.39 -13.02
N CYS A 80 -0.53 -3.07 -12.04
CA CYS A 80 -0.21 -2.06 -11.02
C CYS A 80 1.06 -2.41 -10.24
N LEU A 81 1.67 -1.39 -9.62
CA LEU A 81 2.95 -1.54 -8.94
C LEU A 81 2.91 -2.56 -7.79
N ALA A 82 1.76 -2.72 -7.12
CA ALA A 82 1.59 -3.70 -6.05
C ALA A 82 1.71 -5.16 -6.53
N GLU A 83 1.45 -5.46 -7.81
CA GLU A 83 1.61 -6.82 -8.35
C GLU A 83 3.07 -7.27 -8.39
N GLU A 84 4.01 -6.32 -8.52
CA GLU A 84 5.46 -6.55 -8.53
C GLU A 84 6.00 -6.98 -7.15
N ILE A 85 5.20 -6.78 -6.08
CA ILE A 85 5.57 -7.21 -4.74
C ILE A 85 5.38 -8.72 -4.63
N ALA A 86 6.43 -9.41 -4.21
CA ALA A 86 6.39 -10.86 -4.01
C ALA A 86 5.29 -11.27 -3.01
N PRO A 87 4.48 -12.31 -3.31
CA PRO A 87 3.32 -12.69 -2.49
C PRO A 87 3.56 -12.89 -0.99
N GLN A 88 4.76 -13.31 -0.61
CA GLN A 88 5.16 -13.52 0.78
C GLN A 88 5.54 -12.23 1.53
N ILE A 89 5.89 -11.15 0.81
CA ILE A 89 6.28 -9.85 1.39
C ILE A 89 5.10 -8.88 1.45
N ARG A 90 4.13 -9.11 0.57
CA ARG A 90 2.85 -8.42 0.49
C ARG A 90 2.25 -8.08 1.87
N PRO A 91 1.99 -9.04 2.80
CA PRO A 91 1.42 -8.73 4.12
C PRO A 91 2.24 -7.71 4.94
N LEU A 92 3.57 -7.79 4.87
CA LEU A 92 4.46 -6.85 5.55
C LEU A 92 4.26 -5.43 5.03
N VAL A 93 4.19 -5.25 3.70
CA VAL A 93 3.98 -3.93 3.10
C VAL A 93 2.63 -3.35 3.52
N ALA A 94 1.56 -4.15 3.45
CA ALA A 94 0.22 -3.72 3.84
C ALA A 94 0.15 -3.28 5.31
N VAL A 95 0.77 -4.04 6.24
CA VAL A 95 0.81 -3.69 7.67
C VAL A 95 1.59 -2.40 7.88
N VAL A 96 2.75 -2.24 7.23
CA VAL A 96 3.57 -1.03 7.37
C VAL A 96 2.82 0.20 6.85
N LEU A 97 2.21 0.14 5.66
CA LEU A 97 1.43 1.25 5.11
C LEU A 97 0.25 1.60 6.02
N THR A 98 -0.52 0.59 6.47
CA THR A 98 -1.63 0.78 7.41
C THR A 98 -1.16 1.52 8.67
N MET A 99 -0.14 1.00 9.36
CA MET A 99 0.37 1.59 10.60
C MET A 99 0.98 2.99 10.41
N LYS A 100 1.56 3.28 9.25
CA LYS A 100 2.10 4.62 8.93
C LYS A 100 1.00 5.63 8.59
N THR A 101 -0.12 5.18 8.03
CA THR A 101 -1.26 6.07 7.75
C THR A 101 -2.11 6.36 8.99
N TRP A 102 -2.10 5.47 9.98
CA TRP A 102 -2.77 5.73 11.25
C TRP A 102 -1.99 6.76 12.07
N ARG A 103 -2.63 7.90 12.35
CA ARG A 103 -2.12 8.93 13.27
C ARG A 103 -2.34 8.50 14.72
N ASP A 104 -1.74 7.39 15.13
CA ASP A 104 -1.78 6.96 16.52
C ASP A 104 -0.77 7.77 17.35
N VAL A 105 -1.11 8.08 18.60
CA VAL A 105 -0.35 8.94 19.53
C VAL A 105 1.06 8.38 19.79
N GLY A 106 1.24 7.07 19.63
CA GLY A 106 2.51 6.37 19.83
C GLY A 106 3.44 6.29 18.61
N GLY A 107 3.04 6.82 17.45
CA GLY A 107 3.84 6.81 16.22
C GLY A 107 4.13 5.43 15.63
N PHE A 108 4.78 5.42 14.46
CA PHE A 108 5.20 4.19 13.77
C PHE A 108 6.40 3.55 14.46
N ARG A 109 6.30 2.25 14.77
CA ARG A 109 7.35 1.44 15.41
C ARG A 109 7.45 0.06 14.76
N TRP A 110 8.68 -0.39 14.48
CA TRP A 110 8.93 -1.69 13.83
C TRP A 110 8.59 -2.88 14.72
N GLU A 111 8.63 -2.67 16.03
CA GLU A 111 8.24 -3.65 17.04
C GLU A 111 6.74 -3.98 16.92
N ARG A 112 5.89 -2.97 16.67
CA ARG A 112 4.44 -3.18 16.46
C ARG A 112 4.16 -3.93 15.16
N VAL A 113 4.92 -3.64 14.10
CA VAL A 113 4.83 -4.38 12.83
C VAL A 113 5.21 -5.85 13.04
N TRP A 114 6.27 -6.10 13.81
CA TRP A 114 6.73 -7.44 14.14
C TRP A 114 5.70 -8.22 14.96
N GLU A 115 5.13 -7.60 16.00
CA GLU A 115 4.04 -8.17 16.80
C GLU A 115 2.82 -8.52 15.94
N ALA A 116 2.40 -7.61 15.06
CA ALA A 116 1.26 -7.81 14.16
C ALA A 116 1.46 -8.96 13.14
N LEU A 117 2.71 -9.32 12.87
CA LEU A 117 3.08 -10.42 11.95
C LEU A 117 3.42 -11.73 12.68
N GLY A 118 3.02 -11.86 13.96
CA GLY A 118 3.19 -13.10 14.74
C GLY A 118 4.40 -13.08 15.68
N GLY A 119 5.11 -11.96 15.81
CA GLY A 119 6.16 -11.76 16.81
C GLY A 119 7.20 -12.88 16.80
N ARG A 120 7.41 -13.54 17.94
CA ARG A 120 8.39 -14.62 18.09
C ARG A 120 8.09 -15.84 17.21
N GLU A 121 6.83 -16.09 16.88
CA GLU A 121 6.40 -17.24 16.08
C GLU A 121 6.67 -17.02 14.58
N SER A 122 6.91 -15.77 14.16
CA SER A 122 7.19 -15.42 12.76
C SER A 122 8.57 -15.89 12.25
N GLY A 123 9.46 -16.33 13.15
CA GLY A 123 10.82 -16.75 12.81
C GLY A 123 11.71 -15.61 12.28
N THR A 124 11.32 -14.34 12.46
CA THR A 124 12.10 -13.17 12.05
C THR A 124 12.14 -12.11 13.15
N THR A 125 13.04 -11.14 13.03
CA THR A 125 13.14 -9.97 13.93
C THR A 125 12.54 -8.72 13.29
N SER A 126 12.28 -7.70 14.10
CA SER A 126 11.83 -6.37 13.64
C SER A 126 12.81 -5.74 12.64
N ASP A 127 14.13 -5.83 12.91
CA ASP A 127 15.17 -5.36 12.00
C ASP A 127 15.20 -6.15 10.68
N GLY A 128 14.97 -7.48 10.75
CA GLY A 128 14.85 -8.31 9.56
C GLY A 128 13.68 -7.89 8.66
N LEU A 129 12.53 -7.56 9.26
CA LEU A 129 11.36 -7.03 8.56
C LEU A 129 11.66 -5.66 7.92
N LYS A 130 12.33 -4.77 8.66
CA LYS A 130 12.75 -3.47 8.16
C LYS A 130 13.63 -3.58 6.91
N VAL A 131 14.62 -4.47 6.92
CA VAL A 131 15.51 -4.71 5.77
C VAL A 131 14.73 -5.26 4.58
N ARG A 132 13.83 -6.23 4.79
CA ARG A 132 12.99 -6.79 3.72
C ARG A 132 12.11 -5.72 3.08
N TYR A 133 11.50 -4.88 3.91
CA TYR A 133 10.67 -3.77 3.47
C TYR A 133 11.49 -2.75 2.67
N GLN A 134 12.66 -2.32 3.17
CA GLN A 134 13.54 -1.38 2.45
C GLN A 134 14.02 -1.93 1.09
N ARG A 135 14.36 -3.22 1.02
CA ARG A 135 14.72 -3.87 -0.24
C ARG A 135 13.55 -3.87 -1.23
N THR A 136 12.35 -4.11 -0.73
CA THR A 136 11.11 -4.07 -1.55
C THR A 136 10.88 -2.67 -2.10
N LEU A 137 10.96 -1.63 -1.26
CA LEU A 137 10.84 -0.25 -1.72
C LEU A 137 11.87 0.10 -2.79
N LYS A 138 13.13 -0.31 -2.61
CA LYS A 138 14.18 -0.07 -3.60
C LYS A 138 13.86 -0.74 -4.94
N GLN A 139 13.39 -1.99 -4.92
CA GLN A 139 12.98 -2.71 -6.12
C GLN A 139 11.81 -2.00 -6.83
N LEU A 140 10.78 -1.61 -6.08
CA LEU A 140 9.62 -0.90 -6.64
C LEU A 140 10.02 0.45 -7.23
N GLY A 141 10.90 1.20 -6.56
CA GLY A 141 11.43 2.47 -7.08
C GLY A 141 12.14 2.30 -8.42
N ALA A 142 12.97 1.27 -8.55
CA ALA A 142 13.65 0.96 -9.81
C ALA A 142 12.66 0.58 -10.94
N ILE A 143 11.63 -0.20 -10.63
CA ILE A 143 10.59 -0.57 -11.60
C ILE A 143 9.81 0.66 -12.05
N GLU A 144 9.42 1.51 -11.10
CA GLU A 144 8.68 2.74 -11.35
C GLU A 144 9.48 3.74 -12.19
N ALA A 145 10.78 3.90 -11.92
CA ALA A 145 11.68 4.71 -12.75
C ALA A 145 11.74 4.16 -14.19
N ALA A 146 11.96 2.84 -14.35
CA ALA A 146 11.99 2.20 -15.66
C ALA A 146 10.65 2.24 -16.42
N ARG A 147 9.52 2.37 -15.72
CA ARG A 147 8.20 2.59 -16.33
C ARG A 147 8.05 4.03 -16.84
N ARG A 148 8.54 5.03 -16.09
CA ARG A 148 8.51 6.44 -16.51
C ARG A 148 9.37 6.70 -17.73
N ASP A 149 10.57 6.13 -17.79
CA ASP A 149 11.49 6.30 -18.92
C ASP A 149 10.87 5.77 -20.23
N ARG A 150 10.19 4.61 -20.16
CA ARG A 150 9.48 4.03 -21.32
C ARG A 150 8.32 4.88 -21.84
N VAL A 151 7.64 5.61 -20.95
CA VAL A 151 6.58 6.55 -21.36
C VAL A 151 7.18 7.79 -22.01
N GLY A 152 8.30 8.30 -21.47
CA GLY A 152 9.00 9.47 -22.01
C GLY A 152 9.62 9.26 -23.40
N ASP A 153 10.04 8.03 -23.71
CA ASP A 153 10.55 7.67 -25.05
C ASP A 153 9.43 7.47 -26.08
N GLY A 154 8.22 7.11 -25.66
CA GLY A 154 7.05 6.92 -26.53
C GLY A 154 6.40 8.22 -27.02
N GLU A 155 6.60 9.35 -26.32
CA GLU A 155 6.13 10.68 -26.75
C GLU A 155 7.09 11.40 -27.71
N ARG A 156 8.23 10.79 -28.04
CA ARG A 156 9.27 11.39 -28.91
C ARG A 156 9.34 10.81 -30.32
N LEU A 157 8.37 10.00 -30.72
CA LEU A 157 8.20 9.45 -32.08
C LEU A 157 6.91 9.96 -32.70
#